data_AF-L7U7J0-F1
#
_entry.id   AF-L7U7J0-F1
#
_cell.length_a   1.000
_cell.length_b   1.000
_cell.length_c   1.000
_cell.angle_alpha   90.00
_cell.angle_beta   90.00
_cell.angle_gamma   90.00
#
_symmetry.space_group_name_H-M   'P 1'
#
loop_
_entity.id
_entity.type
_entity.pdbx_description
1 polymer ?
#
loop_
_entity_poly.entity_id
_entity_poly.type
_entity_poly.pdbx_seq_one_letter_code
_entity_poly.pdbx_strand_id
1 'polypeptide(L)'
;MTIEAVASTAQTFLKSHIRKNDFFTPDDELDPNDASSARLHFFRALPHPKLPNTIMYTFSYGRAFSEGDDELQELVQGCLDALKQAHPEVSQFDIHIRLQAG
;
A
#
# COMPACT_ATOMS: atom_id res chain seq x y z
N MET A 1 8.12 13.82 15.17
CA MET A 1 8.33 13.62 13.72
C MET A 1 7.20 14.33 13.01
N THR A 2 7.40 14.96 11.85
CA THR A 2 6.29 15.59 11.12
C THR A 2 5.50 14.54 10.33
N ILE A 3 4.25 14.84 9.98
CA ILE A 3 3.42 13.94 9.17
C ILE A 3 4.05 13.68 7.79
N GLU A 4 4.75 14.66 7.21
CA GLU A 4 5.45 14.48 5.93
C GLU A 4 6.62 13.51 6.07
N ALA A 5 7.39 13.60 7.17
CA ALA A 5 8.50 12.70 7.41
C ALA A 5 8.00 11.25 7.58
N VAL A 6 6.91 11.05 8.33
CA VAL A 6 6.33 9.71 8.54
C VAL A 6 5.70 9.16 7.26
N ALA A 7 5.02 9.99 6.47
CA ALA A 7 4.52 9.59 5.15
C ALA A 7 5.65 9.16 4.20
N SER A 8 6.78 9.89 4.20
CA SER A 8 7.96 9.55 3.40
C SER A 8 8.61 8.22 3.83
N THR A 9 8.75 8.01 5.14
CA THR A 9 9.22 6.74 5.73
C THR A 9 8.31 5.60 5.31
N ALA A 10 7.00 5.76 5.49
CA ALA A 10 6.02 4.75 5.12
C ALA A 10 6.02 4.46 3.61
N GLN A 11 6.15 5.48 2.78
CA GLN A 11 6.28 5.32 1.34
C GLN A 11 7.51 4.48 0.97
N THR A 12 8.66 4.77 1.59
CA THR A 12 9.91 4.06 1.32
C THR A 12 9.84 2.61 1.79
N PHE A 13 9.29 2.39 2.98
CA PHE A 13 9.10 1.06 3.55
C PHE A 13 8.15 0.22 2.68
N LEU A 14 6.94 0.71 2.40
CA LEU A 14 5.93 -0.06 1.65
C LEU A 14 6.39 -0.38 0.23
N LYS A 15 7.05 0.56 -0.46
CA LYS A 15 7.67 0.29 -1.78
C LYS A 15 8.70 -0.84 -1.71
N SER A 16 9.50 -0.89 -0.65
CA SER A 16 10.51 -1.94 -0.46
C SER A 16 9.89 -3.26 -0.02
N HIS A 17 8.93 -3.22 0.91
CA HIS A 17 8.27 -4.39 1.48
C HIS A 17 7.46 -5.14 0.43
N ILE A 18 6.68 -4.43 -0.39
CA ILE A 18 5.90 -5.06 -1.47
C ILE A 18 6.80 -5.66 -2.55
N ARG A 19 7.94 -5.01 -2.87
CA ARG A 19 8.93 -5.57 -3.80
C ARG A 19 9.64 -6.81 -3.26
N LYS A 20 9.85 -6.91 -1.95
CA LYS A 20 10.66 -7.98 -1.33
C LYS A 20 9.89 -9.24 -0.98
N ASN A 21 8.60 -9.13 -0.75
CA ASN A 21 7.79 -10.26 -0.28
C ASN A 21 7.01 -10.94 -1.42
N ASP A 22 7.38 -10.69 -2.69
CA ASP A 22 6.82 -11.35 -3.88
C ASP A 22 5.28 -11.45 -3.93
N PHE A 23 4.57 -10.58 -3.20
CA PHE A 23 3.18 -10.88 -2.87
C PHE A 23 2.22 -10.78 -4.06
N PHE A 24 2.65 -10.34 -5.25
CA PHE A 24 1.67 -9.73 -6.13
C PHE A 24 1.76 -9.92 -7.63
N THR A 25 2.56 -10.85 -8.14
CA THR A 25 2.27 -11.62 -9.37
C THR A 25 3.37 -12.69 -9.47
N PRO A 26 3.06 -13.99 -9.63
CA PRO A 26 4.06 -14.93 -10.13
C PRO A 26 4.71 -14.35 -11.40
N ASP A 27 6.01 -14.55 -11.63
CA ASP A 27 6.68 -14.10 -12.87
C ASP A 27 5.90 -14.55 -14.13
N ASP A 28 5.19 -15.68 -14.05
CA ASP A 28 4.35 -16.23 -15.12
C ASP A 28 3.05 -15.44 -15.40
N GLU A 29 2.59 -14.60 -14.46
CA GLU A 29 1.40 -13.74 -14.61
C GLU A 29 1.77 -12.26 -14.87
N LEU A 30 3.05 -11.89 -14.78
CA LEU A 30 3.52 -10.55 -15.15
C LEU A 30 3.70 -10.47 -16.66
N ASP A 31 2.71 -9.95 -17.38
CA ASP A 31 3.01 -9.36 -18.68
C ASP A 31 3.82 -8.07 -18.42
N PRO A 32 5.10 -7.99 -18.83
CA PRO A 32 5.91 -6.79 -18.63
C PRO A 32 5.36 -5.57 -19.37
N ASN A 33 4.35 -5.74 -20.23
CA ASN A 33 3.64 -4.68 -20.93
C ASN A 33 2.26 -4.35 -20.34
N ASP A 34 1.78 -5.09 -19.32
CA ASP A 34 0.45 -4.88 -18.71
C ASP A 34 0.52 -4.83 -17.17
N ALA A 35 0.52 -3.61 -16.63
CA ALA A 35 0.49 -3.35 -15.20
C ALA A 35 -0.83 -3.82 -14.52
N SER A 36 -1.88 -4.13 -15.29
CA SER A 36 -3.15 -4.64 -14.76
C SER A 36 -3.08 -6.10 -14.28
N SER A 37 -1.93 -6.76 -14.51
CA SER A 37 -1.63 -8.11 -14.04
C SER A 37 -1.15 -8.15 -12.58
N ALA A 38 -0.70 -7.01 -12.04
CA ALA A 38 -0.21 -6.95 -10.67
C ALA A 38 -1.36 -7.10 -9.67
N ARG A 39 -1.44 -8.23 -8.96
CA ARG A 39 -2.45 -8.53 -7.96
C ARG A 39 -2.57 -7.32 -6.93
N LEU A 40 -1.50 -6.60 -6.53
CA LEU A 40 -1.50 -5.37 -5.70
C LEU A 40 -0.18 -4.60 -5.84
N HIS A 41 -0.27 -3.29 -5.90
CA HIS A 41 0.84 -2.37 -6.03
C HIS A 41 0.63 -1.16 -5.11
N PHE A 42 1.70 -0.64 -4.53
CA PHE A 42 1.63 0.56 -3.72
C PHE A 42 2.11 1.79 -4.50
N PHE A 43 1.21 2.77 -4.63
CA PHE A 43 1.45 3.96 -5.41
C PHE A 43 2.17 5.04 -4.58
N ARG A 44 1.58 5.43 -3.44
CA ARG A 44 2.10 6.51 -2.60
C ARG A 44 1.51 6.53 -1.18
N ALA A 45 2.27 7.11 -0.26
CA ALA A 45 1.80 7.54 1.06
C ALA A 45 2.03 9.04 1.20
N LEU A 46 0.99 9.80 1.54
CA LEU A 46 1.03 11.25 1.64
C LEU A 46 0.16 11.70 2.83
N PRO A 47 0.40 12.87 3.43
CA PRO A 47 -0.59 13.51 4.28
C PRO A 47 -1.94 13.66 3.55
N HIS A 48 -3.05 13.37 4.23
CA HIS A 48 -4.37 13.50 3.63
C HIS A 48 -4.69 14.99 3.42
N PRO A 49 -5.15 15.42 2.23
CA PRO A 49 -5.31 16.84 1.90
C PRO A 49 -6.45 17.53 2.66
N LYS A 50 -7.37 16.77 3.23
CA LYS A 50 -8.58 17.29 3.91
C LYS A 50 -8.72 16.85 5.37
N LEU A 51 -7.92 15.90 5.83
CA LEU A 51 -8.04 15.31 7.16
C LEU A 51 -6.73 15.58 7.90
N PRO A 52 -6.76 16.35 9.00
CA PRO A 52 -5.55 16.59 9.79
C PRO A 52 -5.08 15.27 10.41
N ASN A 53 -3.76 15.14 10.63
CA ASN A 53 -3.15 13.97 11.27
C ASN A 53 -3.44 12.62 10.60
N THR A 54 -3.85 12.61 9.33
CA THR A 54 -4.14 11.38 8.58
C THR A 54 -3.12 11.17 7.47
N ILE A 55 -2.59 9.96 7.33
CA ILE A 55 -1.78 9.54 6.18
C ILE A 55 -2.68 8.76 5.22
N MET A 56 -2.73 9.21 3.97
CA MET A 56 -3.40 8.53 2.88
C MET A 56 -2.44 7.57 2.18
N TYR A 57 -2.77 6.29 2.19
CA TYR A 57 -2.07 5.22 1.49
C TYR A 57 -2.87 4.84 0.25
N THR A 58 -2.26 4.96 -0.91
CA THR A 58 -2.89 4.58 -2.18
C THR A 58 -2.27 3.29 -2.68
N PHE A 59 -3.11 2.26 -2.81
CA PHE A 59 -2.78 1.00 -3.45
C PHE A 59 -3.59 0.85 -4.74
N SER A 60 -3.00 0.20 -5.74
CA SER A 60 -3.70 -0.28 -6.92
C SER A 60 -3.72 -1.80 -6.93
N TYR A 61 -4.75 -2.41 -7.50
CA TYR A 61 -4.89 -3.86 -7.59
C TYR A 61 -5.28 -4.26 -9.00
N GLY A 62 -4.78 -5.42 -9.43
CA GLY A 62 -5.00 -5.95 -10.77
C GLY A 62 -6.31 -6.72 -10.88
N ARG A 63 -6.54 -7.29 -12.06
CA ARG A 63 -7.81 -7.96 -12.42
C ARG A 63 -8.12 -9.23 -11.60
N ALA A 64 -7.14 -9.72 -10.85
CA ALA A 64 -7.33 -10.85 -9.95
C ALA A 64 -8.30 -10.55 -8.80
N PHE A 65 -8.49 -9.27 -8.43
CA PHE A 65 -9.41 -8.86 -7.37
C PHE A 65 -10.55 -8.01 -7.88
N SER A 66 -11.66 -8.07 -7.15
CA SER A 66 -12.75 -7.10 -7.25
C SER A 66 -12.65 -6.06 -6.13
N GLU A 67 -13.26 -4.90 -6.33
CA GLU A 67 -13.39 -3.92 -5.25
C GLU A 67 -14.16 -4.54 -4.07
N GLY A 68 -13.54 -4.55 -2.88
CA GLY A 68 -14.14 -5.11 -1.68
C GLY A 68 -13.85 -6.60 -1.45
N ASP A 69 -12.97 -7.22 -2.24
CA ASP A 69 -12.51 -8.59 -1.98
C ASP A 69 -11.80 -8.70 -0.62
N ASP A 70 -12.17 -9.71 0.17
CA ASP A 70 -11.60 -9.95 1.50
C ASP A 70 -10.10 -10.23 1.41
N GLU A 71 -9.65 -10.98 0.39
CA GLU A 71 -8.23 -11.29 0.19
C GLU A 71 -7.41 -10.01 -0.09
N LEU A 72 -7.99 -9.08 -0.85
CA LEU A 72 -7.38 -7.77 -1.12
C LEU A 72 -7.25 -6.94 0.17
N GLN A 73 -8.27 -6.95 1.02
CA GLN A 73 -8.23 -6.25 2.30
C GLN A 73 -7.18 -6.86 3.24
N GLU A 74 -7.11 -8.19 3.33
CA GLU A 74 -6.12 -8.89 4.15
C GLU A 74 -4.68 -8.54 3.72
N LEU A 75 -4.43 -8.46 2.42
CA LEU A 75 -3.10 -8.15 1.89
C LEU A 75 -2.68 -6.70 2.17
N VAL A 76 -3.61 -5.76 2.02
CA VAL A 76 -3.38 -4.35 2.38
C VAL A 76 -3.16 -4.22 3.89
N GLN A 77 -3.95 -4.93 4.70
CA GLN A 77 -3.82 -4.92 6.15
C GLN A 77 -2.46 -5.50 6.58
N GLY A 78 -2.03 -6.62 5.99
CA GLY A 78 -0.71 -7.21 6.25
C GLY A 78 0.44 -6.25 5.95
N CYS A 79 0.35 -5.48 4.87
CA CYS A 79 1.34 -4.43 4.56
C CYS A 79 1.36 -3.32 5.63
N LEU A 80 0.19 -2.91 6.11
CA LEU A 80 0.09 -1.87 7.15
C LEU A 80 0.55 -2.36 8.52
N ASP A 81 0.30 -3.62 8.85
CA ASP A 81 0.77 -4.20 10.11
C ASP A 81 2.28 -4.36 10.11
N ALA A 82 2.87 -4.82 8.99
CA ALA A 82 4.32 -4.83 8.81
C ALA A 82 4.93 -3.43 8.90
N LEU A 83 4.26 -2.42 8.33
CA LEU A 83 4.67 -1.03 8.44
C LEU A 83 4.64 -0.55 9.89
N LYS A 84 3.56 -0.80 10.64
CA LYS A 84 3.44 -0.39 12.05
C LYS A 84 4.47 -1.10 12.93
N GLN A 85 4.78 -2.35 12.64
CA GLN A 85 5.79 -3.12 13.36
C GLN A 85 7.20 -2.56 13.13
N ALA A 86 7.53 -2.18 11.90
CA ALA A 86 8.84 -1.61 11.54
C ALA A 86 8.98 -0.13 11.93
N HIS A 87 7.89 0.62 11.85
CA HIS A 87 7.80 2.07 12.04
C HIS A 87 6.64 2.40 12.98
N PRO A 88 6.78 2.17 14.30
CA PRO A 88 5.71 2.39 15.27
C PRO A 88 5.25 3.86 15.32
N GLU A 89 6.10 4.80 14.90
CA GLU A 89 5.75 6.21 14.72
C GLU A 89 4.58 6.42 13.75
N VAL A 90 4.30 5.49 12.84
CA VAL A 90 3.14 5.59 11.94
C VAL A 90 1.82 5.55 12.73
N SER A 91 1.79 4.85 13.86
CA SER A 91 0.58 4.67 14.68
C SER A 91 0.11 5.96 15.39
N GLN A 92 0.92 7.03 15.36
CA GLN A 92 0.52 8.32 15.90
C GLN A 92 -0.44 9.09 14.96
N PHE A 93 -0.60 8.61 13.72
CA PHE A 93 -1.45 9.22 12.69
C PHE A 93 -2.59 8.28 12.29
N ASP A 94 -3.72 8.87 11.95
CA ASP A 94 -4.84 8.14 11.36
C ASP A 94 -4.45 7.61 9.98
N ILE A 95 -5.04 6.47 9.60
CA ILE A 95 -4.74 5.81 8.32
C ILE A 95 -5.97 5.91 7.43
N HIS A 96 -5.80 6.44 6.23
CA HIS A 96 -6.80 6.40 5.17
C HIS A 96 -6.29 5.55 4.00
N ILE A 97 -7.01 4.49 3.68
CA ILE A 97 -6.65 3.58 2.59
C ILE A 97 -7.49 3.93 1.37
N ARG A 98 -6.82 4.09 0.23
CA ARG A 98 -7.47 4.24 -1.07
C ARG A 98 -7.04 3.09 -1.96
N LEU A 99 -8.00 2.29 -2.40
CA LEU A 99 -7.81 1.20 -3.36
C LEU A 99 -8.29 1.66 -4.74
N GLN A 100 -7.55 1.31 -5.79
CA GLN A 100 -7.89 1.66 -7.17
C GLN A 100 -7.64 0.45 -8.08
N ALA A 101 -8.57 0.15 -8.99
CA ALA A 101 -8.29 -0.83 -10.03
C ALA A 101 -7.15 -0.32 -10.94
N GLY A 102 -6.19 -1.19 -11.22
CA GLY A 102 -5.02 -0.97 -12.08
C GLY A 102 -5.25 -1.36 -13.54
#